data_AF-S4R8P2-F1
#
_entry.id   AF-S4R8P2-F1
#
_cell.length_a   1.000
_cell.length_b   1.000
_cell.length_c   1.000
_cell.angle_alpha   90.00
_cell.angle_beta   90.00
_cell.angle_gamma   90.00
#
_symmetry.space_group_name_H-M   'P 1'
#
loop_
_entity.id
_entity.type
_entity.pdbx_description
1 polymer ?
#
loop_
_entity_poly.entity_id
_entity_poly.type
_entity_poly.pdbx_seq_one_letter_code
_entity_poly.pdbx_strand_id
1 'polypeptide(L)'
;RKSAEAHEQRGKVFRPRSSLLDEMLLVNHIRTIYHIFLAVLLLMAVASLILDILRHGRLLPDISFVISCFGKLHLVALTWGAMFVATLLVPYGALHAWARAWTLLQPRRGAPLRGWALARSSPLLAGALSAACALPYLAFVLLVLGVLPVRVSVAHALPPASRFILILEQVRFVMKAHAFVRDNVPRV
;
A
#
# COMPACT_ATOMS: atom_id res chain seq x y z
N ARG A 1 6.97 6.49 27.75
CA ARG A 1 7.60 5.19 28.09
C ARG A 1 6.55 4.14 28.47
N LYS A 2 5.78 4.31 29.57
CA LYS A 2 4.64 3.40 29.92
C LYS A 2 3.58 3.21 28.81
N SER A 3 3.27 4.26 28.05
CA SER A 3 2.31 4.20 26.93
C SER A 3 2.83 3.48 25.68
N ALA A 4 4.15 3.49 25.46
CA ALA A 4 4.78 2.75 24.35
C ALA A 4 4.88 1.25 24.67
N GLU A 5 5.23 0.92 25.93
CA GLU A 5 5.29 -0.46 26.43
C GLU A 5 3.91 -1.14 26.41
N ALA A 6 2.82 -0.42 26.73
CA ALA A 6 1.46 -0.95 26.65
C ALA A 6 1.00 -1.23 25.21
N HIS A 7 1.48 -0.45 24.22
CA HIS A 7 1.14 -0.64 22.81
C HIS A 7 1.93 -1.82 22.19
N GLU A 8 3.12 -2.12 22.72
CA GLU A 8 3.94 -3.27 22.33
C GLU A 8 3.35 -4.60 22.83
N GLN A 9 2.77 -4.61 24.04
CA GLN A 9 2.11 -5.80 24.60
C GLN A 9 0.79 -6.19 23.90
N ARG A 10 0.12 -5.25 23.20
CA ARG A 10 -1.13 -5.50 22.46
C ARG A 10 -0.93 -5.62 20.94
N GLY A 11 0.31 -5.51 20.47
CA GLY A 11 0.67 -5.56 19.06
C GLY A 11 0.59 -6.95 18.45
N LYS A 12 0.43 -7.02 17.13
CA LYS A 12 0.46 -8.30 16.38
C LYS A 12 1.87 -8.91 16.48
N VAL A 13 1.98 -10.09 17.10
CA VAL A 13 3.22 -10.86 17.17
C VAL A 13 3.33 -11.75 15.93
N PHE A 14 4.33 -11.48 15.09
CA PHE A 14 4.61 -12.30 13.91
C PHE A 14 5.45 -13.52 14.31
N ARG A 15 4.92 -14.71 14.04
CA ARG A 15 5.65 -15.98 14.19
C ARG A 15 5.84 -16.61 12.80
N PRO A 16 7.00 -17.21 12.50
CA PRO A 16 7.16 -17.96 11.27
C PRO A 16 6.20 -19.16 11.31
N ARG A 17 5.24 -19.17 10.38
CA ARG A 17 4.24 -20.22 10.21
C ARG A 17 3.97 -20.38 8.71
N SER A 18 3.81 -21.60 8.25
CA SER A 18 3.26 -21.92 6.93
C SER A 18 1.88 -21.29 6.71
N SER A 19 1.54 -21.03 5.45
CA SER A 19 0.18 -20.66 5.09
C SER A 19 -0.76 -21.82 5.44
N LEU A 20 -1.93 -21.53 6.00
CA LEU A 20 -2.92 -22.55 6.34
C LEU A 20 -3.39 -23.32 5.09
N LEU A 21 -3.48 -22.67 3.93
CA LEU A 21 -3.81 -23.34 2.68
C LEU A 21 -2.71 -24.35 2.27
N ASP A 22 -1.46 -24.04 2.55
CA ASP A 22 -0.33 -24.92 2.24
C ASP A 22 -0.36 -26.17 3.14
N GLU A 23 -0.60 -25.97 4.45
CA GLU A 23 -0.86 -27.06 5.41
C GLU A 23 -2.07 -27.92 5.00
N MET A 24 -3.17 -27.28 4.55
CA MET A 24 -4.38 -27.97 4.13
C MET A 24 -4.22 -28.73 2.81
N LEU A 25 -3.48 -28.18 1.84
CA LEU A 25 -3.19 -28.85 0.56
C LEU A 25 -2.34 -30.12 0.74
N LEU A 26 -1.67 -30.25 1.89
CA LEU A 26 -0.97 -31.47 2.24
C LEU A 26 -1.93 -32.65 2.48
N VAL A 27 -3.14 -32.38 2.98
CA VAL A 27 -4.17 -33.38 3.25
C VAL A 27 -4.72 -33.94 1.94
N ASN A 28 -4.74 -35.26 1.83
CA ASN A 28 -5.13 -35.97 0.60
C ASN A 28 -6.49 -35.52 0.05
N HIS A 29 -7.48 -35.25 0.90
CA HIS A 29 -8.81 -34.81 0.47
C HIS A 29 -8.79 -33.45 -0.25
N ILE A 30 -8.07 -32.46 0.28
CA ILE A 30 -7.97 -31.13 -0.35
C ILE A 30 -7.07 -31.18 -1.58
N ARG A 31 -6.03 -32.01 -1.57
CA ARG A 31 -5.21 -32.28 -2.76
C ARG A 31 -6.06 -32.82 -3.91
N THR A 32 -7.01 -33.72 -3.65
CA THR A 32 -7.94 -34.19 -4.68
C THR A 32 -8.78 -33.04 -5.24
N ILE A 33 -9.30 -32.15 -4.39
CA ILE A 33 -10.04 -30.95 -4.82
C ILE A 33 -9.19 -30.06 -5.73
N TYR A 34 -7.90 -29.84 -5.40
CA TYR A 34 -6.97 -29.09 -6.25
C TYR A 34 -6.85 -29.71 -7.66
N HIS A 35 -6.68 -31.04 -7.75
CA HIS A 35 -6.61 -31.72 -9.05
C HIS A 35 -7.95 -31.67 -9.81
N ILE A 36 -9.09 -31.71 -9.11
CA ILE A 36 -10.41 -31.54 -9.73
C ILE A 36 -10.52 -30.14 -10.36
N PHE A 37 -10.16 -29.08 -9.63
CA PHE A 37 -10.17 -27.72 -10.20
C PHE A 37 -9.22 -27.59 -11.38
N LEU A 38 -8.03 -28.20 -11.30
CA LEU A 38 -7.07 -28.22 -12.41
C LEU A 38 -7.63 -28.98 -13.62
N ALA A 39 -8.25 -30.14 -13.42
CA ALA A 39 -8.88 -30.92 -14.48
C ALA A 39 -10.04 -30.16 -15.13
N VAL A 40 -10.89 -29.49 -14.35
CA VAL A 40 -11.98 -28.64 -14.85
C VAL A 40 -11.43 -27.45 -15.63
N LEU A 41 -10.35 -26.81 -15.17
CA LEU A 41 -9.69 -25.72 -15.89
C LEU A 41 -9.11 -26.20 -17.24
N LEU A 42 -8.42 -27.35 -17.24
CA LEU A 42 -7.87 -27.96 -18.45
C LEU A 42 -8.98 -28.37 -19.42
N LEU A 43 -10.05 -28.98 -18.93
CA LEU A 43 -11.22 -29.34 -19.73
C LEU A 43 -11.86 -28.10 -20.35
N MET A 44 -12.04 -27.03 -19.57
CA MET A 44 -12.58 -25.74 -20.06
C MET A 44 -11.67 -25.12 -21.13
N ALA A 45 -10.35 -25.17 -20.95
CA ALA A 45 -9.38 -24.66 -21.91
C ALA A 45 -9.39 -25.44 -23.22
N VAL A 46 -9.39 -26.79 -23.15
CA VAL A 46 -9.48 -27.66 -24.32
C VAL A 46 -10.82 -27.50 -25.03
N ALA A 47 -11.93 -27.46 -24.30
CA ALA A 47 -13.26 -27.24 -24.89
C ALA A 47 -13.34 -25.88 -25.60
N SER A 48 -12.79 -24.83 -25.00
CA SER A 48 -12.71 -23.50 -25.60
C SER A 48 -11.85 -23.50 -26.86
N LEU A 49 -10.71 -24.20 -26.85
CA LEU A 49 -9.83 -24.35 -28.02
C LEU A 49 -10.52 -25.11 -29.16
N ILE A 50 -11.18 -26.23 -28.87
CA ILE A 50 -11.92 -27.02 -29.87
C ILE A 50 -13.02 -26.16 -30.52
N LEU A 51 -13.78 -25.42 -29.71
CA LEU A 51 -14.83 -24.53 -30.22
C LEU A 51 -14.25 -23.40 -31.09
N ASP A 52 -13.10 -22.84 -30.71
CA ASP A 52 -12.45 -21.78 -31.48
C ASP A 52 -11.90 -22.29 -32.82
N ILE A 53 -11.30 -23.49 -32.84
CA ILE A 53 -10.88 -24.17 -34.06
C ILE A 53 -12.08 -24.45 -34.96
N LEU A 54 -13.19 -24.98 -34.41
CA LEU A 54 -14.37 -25.35 -35.20
C LEU A 54 -15.10 -24.14 -35.78
N ARG A 55 -15.15 -23.01 -35.06
CA ARG A 55 -15.89 -21.81 -35.48
C ARG A 55 -15.05 -20.85 -36.33
N HIS A 56 -13.80 -20.60 -35.93
CA HIS A 56 -12.96 -19.57 -36.55
C HIS A 56 -11.78 -20.12 -37.35
N GLY A 57 -11.52 -21.43 -37.29
CA GLY A 57 -10.42 -22.08 -38.02
C GLY A 57 -9.03 -21.72 -37.52
N ARG A 58 -8.90 -21.10 -36.33
CA ARG A 58 -7.62 -20.66 -35.76
C ARG A 58 -7.12 -21.68 -34.72
N LEU A 59 -5.85 -22.05 -34.82
CA LEU A 59 -5.19 -22.99 -33.90
C LEU A 59 -4.73 -22.32 -32.60
N LEU A 60 -4.51 -21.00 -32.59
CA LEU A 60 -4.11 -20.24 -31.42
C LEU A 60 -5.32 -19.47 -30.88
N PRO A 61 -5.63 -19.56 -29.56
CA PRO A 61 -6.64 -18.72 -28.93
C PRO A 61 -6.34 -17.24 -29.15
N ASP A 62 -7.38 -16.44 -29.40
CA ASP A 62 -7.21 -15.00 -29.56
C ASP A 62 -6.97 -14.31 -28.20
N ILE A 63 -5.70 -14.12 -27.84
CA ILE A 63 -5.27 -13.40 -26.62
C ILE A 63 -5.41 -11.88 -26.82
N SER A 64 -5.83 -11.39 -27.99
CA SER A 64 -5.99 -9.95 -28.26
C SER A 64 -6.96 -9.29 -27.28
N PHE A 65 -7.99 -10.02 -26.82
CA PHE A 65 -8.88 -9.54 -25.77
C PHE A 65 -8.12 -9.26 -24.46
N VAL A 66 -7.29 -10.21 -24.01
CA VAL A 66 -6.49 -10.06 -22.78
C VAL A 66 -5.49 -8.91 -22.93
N ILE A 67 -4.78 -8.84 -24.06
CA ILE A 67 -3.82 -7.76 -24.33
C ILE A 67 -4.53 -6.39 -24.36
N SER A 68 -5.74 -6.33 -24.93
CA SER A 68 -6.56 -5.12 -24.94
C SER A 68 -7.02 -4.72 -23.53
N CYS A 69 -7.45 -5.68 -22.70
CA CYS A 69 -7.80 -5.46 -21.30
C CYS A 69 -6.61 -4.96 -20.46
N PHE A 70 -5.39 -5.42 -20.77
CA PHE A 70 -4.13 -4.96 -20.18
C PHE A 70 -3.41 -3.94 -21.08
N GLY A 71 -4.12 -3.13 -21.85
CA GLY A 71 -3.48 -2.07 -22.62
C GLY A 71 -2.85 -1.00 -21.72
N LYS A 72 -1.90 -0.23 -22.29
CA LYS A 72 -1.25 0.93 -21.63
C LYS A 72 -0.54 0.62 -20.30
N LEU A 73 -0.03 -0.61 -20.13
CA LEU A 73 0.72 -1.02 -18.94
C LEU A 73 1.94 -0.14 -18.66
N HIS A 74 2.59 0.42 -19.67
CA HIS A 74 3.73 1.32 -19.48
C HIS A 74 3.32 2.57 -18.66
N LEU A 75 2.15 3.17 -18.93
CA LEU A 75 1.64 4.29 -18.13
C LEU A 75 1.31 3.85 -16.70
N VAL A 76 0.72 2.67 -16.54
CA VAL A 76 0.44 2.08 -15.22
C VAL A 76 1.73 1.85 -14.44
N ALA A 77 2.77 1.30 -15.07
CA ALA A 77 4.05 1.05 -14.44
C ALA A 77 4.77 2.35 -14.04
N LEU A 78 4.75 3.38 -14.90
CA LEU A 78 5.34 4.68 -14.58
C LEU A 78 4.63 5.37 -13.43
N THR A 79 3.29 5.40 -13.46
CA THR A 79 2.50 6.02 -12.40
C THR A 79 2.59 5.24 -11.09
N TRP A 80 2.58 3.91 -11.15
CA TRP A 80 2.87 3.06 -10.02
C TRP A 80 4.26 3.31 -9.43
N GLY A 81 5.30 3.39 -10.28
CA GLY A 81 6.67 3.67 -9.85
C GLY A 81 6.79 5.05 -9.18
N ALA A 82 6.14 6.06 -9.75
CA ALA A 82 6.08 7.40 -9.15
C ALA A 82 5.36 7.39 -7.79
N MET A 83 4.21 6.72 -7.69
CA MET A 83 3.49 6.56 -6.44
C MET A 83 4.33 5.80 -5.40
N PHE A 84 4.99 4.71 -5.79
CA PHE A 84 5.84 3.91 -4.92
C PHE A 84 6.98 4.73 -4.32
N VAL A 85 7.73 5.45 -5.17
CA VAL A 85 8.82 6.32 -4.73
C VAL A 85 8.30 7.43 -3.82
N ALA A 86 7.17 8.06 -4.17
CA ALA A 86 6.59 9.10 -3.35
C ALA A 86 6.09 8.58 -1.99
N THR A 87 5.48 7.38 -1.93
CA THR A 87 5.09 6.70 -0.68
C THR A 87 6.27 6.31 0.19
N LEU A 88 7.45 6.09 -0.39
CA LEU A 88 8.66 5.85 0.37
C LEU A 88 9.22 7.15 0.96
N LEU A 89 9.39 8.18 0.13
CA LEU A 89 10.10 9.41 0.49
C LEU A 89 9.27 10.34 1.37
N VAL A 90 7.98 10.54 1.07
CA VAL A 90 7.17 11.57 1.74
C VAL A 90 6.86 11.22 3.21
N PRO A 91 6.32 10.03 3.55
CA PRO A 91 6.05 9.67 4.93
C PRO A 91 7.32 9.56 5.77
N TYR A 92 8.40 9.02 5.19
CA TYR A 92 9.70 8.93 5.85
C TYR A 92 10.28 10.33 6.13
N GLY A 93 10.31 11.20 5.13
CA GLY A 93 10.77 12.58 5.29
C GLY A 93 9.96 13.38 6.31
N ALA A 94 8.63 13.23 6.29
CA ALA A 94 7.74 13.87 7.25
C ALA A 94 8.01 13.42 8.69
N LEU A 95 8.20 12.11 8.92
CA LEU A 95 8.56 11.60 10.25
C LEU A 95 9.95 12.04 10.70
N HIS A 96 10.92 12.12 9.78
CA HIS A 96 12.25 12.60 10.12
C HIS A 96 12.28 14.09 10.47
N ALA A 97 11.57 14.92 9.71
CA ALA A 97 11.41 16.34 10.00
C ALA A 97 10.71 16.54 11.35
N TRP A 98 9.65 15.77 11.61
CA TRP A 98 8.97 15.72 12.89
C TRP A 98 9.94 15.38 14.03
N ALA A 99 10.65 14.26 13.96
CA ALA A 99 11.57 13.83 15.01
C ALA A 99 12.68 14.86 15.27
N ARG A 100 13.20 15.51 14.23
CA ARG A 100 14.18 16.61 14.38
C ARG A 100 13.57 17.83 15.06
N ALA A 101 12.36 18.23 14.68
CA ALA A 101 11.68 19.36 15.31
C ALA A 101 11.43 19.10 16.80
N TRP A 102 10.97 17.90 17.16
CA TRP A 102 10.71 17.51 18.55
C TRP A 102 11.97 17.40 19.39
N THR A 103 13.07 16.88 18.84
CA THR A 103 14.37 16.82 19.55
C THR A 103 15.00 18.20 19.76
N LEU A 104 14.85 19.12 18.81
CA LEU A 104 15.28 20.52 18.97
C LEU A 104 14.47 21.26 20.05
N LEU A 105 13.22 20.85 20.28
CA LEU A 105 12.37 21.37 21.35
C LEU A 105 12.61 20.68 22.70
N GLN A 106 13.35 19.58 22.71
CA GLN A 106 13.62 18.80 23.91
C GLN A 106 14.76 19.44 24.73
N PRO A 107 14.64 19.59 26.07
CA PRO A 107 15.62 20.31 26.86
C PRO A 107 17.00 19.65 26.80
N ARG A 108 18.04 20.41 26.44
CA ARG A 108 19.42 20.05 26.72
C ARG A 108 19.58 20.05 28.25
N ARG A 109 19.93 18.91 28.85
CA ARG A 109 20.26 18.78 30.29
C ARG A 109 21.30 19.86 30.65
N GLY A 110 20.87 21.00 31.21
CA GLY A 110 21.79 22.04 31.71
C GLY A 110 21.40 23.52 31.49
N ALA A 111 20.32 23.89 30.78
CA ALA A 111 19.97 25.31 30.56
C ALA A 111 19.04 25.91 31.64
N PRO A 112 19.19 27.21 31.99
CA PRO A 112 18.52 27.82 33.15
C PRO A 112 16.99 27.92 33.00
N LEU A 113 16.30 27.53 34.08
CA LEU A 113 14.90 27.11 34.18
C LEU A 113 13.79 28.15 33.84
N ARG A 114 14.10 29.40 33.47
CA ARG A 114 13.11 30.49 33.51
C ARG A 114 12.42 30.84 32.18
N GLY A 115 13.05 30.58 31.02
CA GLY A 115 12.43 30.78 29.70
C GLY A 115 11.67 29.55 29.15
N TRP A 116 12.04 28.36 29.60
CA TRP A 116 11.60 27.08 29.03
C TRP A 116 10.26 26.59 29.58
N ALA A 117 9.87 27.03 30.78
CA ALA A 117 8.55 26.77 31.33
C ALA A 117 7.44 27.43 30.49
N LEU A 118 7.72 28.59 29.87
CA LEU A 118 6.80 29.30 28.97
C LEU A 118 6.73 28.68 27.56
N ALA A 119 7.84 28.14 27.06
CA ALA A 119 7.88 27.42 25.78
C ALA A 119 7.18 26.04 25.87
N ARG A 120 7.25 25.38 27.02
CA ARG A 120 6.55 24.10 27.30
C ARG A 120 5.06 24.27 27.60
N SER A 121 4.58 25.48 27.90
CA SER A 121 3.20 25.77 28.30
C SER A 121 2.31 26.31 27.18
N SER A 122 2.79 26.47 25.94
CA SER A 122 1.93 26.84 24.81
C SER A 122 1.54 25.59 24.00
N PRO A 123 0.39 24.93 24.29
CA PRO A 123 -0.13 23.84 23.45
C PRO A 123 -0.32 24.27 21.99
N LEU A 124 -0.36 25.57 21.73
CA LEU A 124 -0.43 26.19 20.41
C LEU A 124 0.84 25.97 19.57
N LEU A 125 2.05 26.07 20.13
CA LEU A 125 3.28 25.88 19.35
C LEU A 125 3.51 24.40 19.02
N ALA A 126 3.29 23.50 19.98
CA ALA A 126 3.31 22.06 19.75
C ALA A 126 2.22 21.64 18.75
N GLY A 127 1.01 22.22 18.87
CA GLY A 127 -0.09 22.04 17.92
C GLY A 127 0.28 22.54 16.51
N ALA A 128 0.88 23.72 16.38
CA ALA A 128 1.27 24.31 15.10
C ALA A 128 2.37 23.49 14.41
N LEU A 129 3.40 23.06 15.14
CA LEU A 129 4.43 22.16 14.63
C LEU A 129 3.85 20.81 14.22
N SER A 130 2.85 20.34 14.98
CA SER A 130 2.20 19.09 14.66
C SER A 130 1.40 19.16 13.36
N ALA A 131 0.64 20.24 13.20
CA ALA A 131 -0.11 20.54 12.00
C ALA A 131 0.80 20.75 10.80
N ALA A 132 1.96 21.41 10.98
CA ALA A 132 2.93 21.68 9.92
C ALA A 132 3.51 20.41 9.29
N CYS A 133 3.67 19.32 10.03
CA CYS A 133 4.08 18.02 9.48
C CYS A 133 2.90 17.14 9.03
N ALA A 134 1.74 17.26 9.67
CA ALA A 134 0.56 16.48 9.31
C ALA A 134 -0.09 16.96 8.00
N LEU A 135 -0.08 18.27 7.72
CA LEU A 135 -0.65 18.86 6.50
C LEU A 135 0.01 18.35 5.21
N PRO A 136 1.35 18.34 5.07
CA PRO A 136 2.01 17.79 3.90
C PRO A 136 1.71 16.30 3.70
N TYR A 137 1.64 15.53 4.79
CA TYR A 137 1.26 14.12 4.74
C TYR A 137 -0.19 13.93 4.26
N LEU A 138 -1.13 14.71 4.78
CA LEU A 138 -2.54 14.66 4.36
C LEU A 138 -2.70 15.09 2.90
N ALA A 139 -2.02 16.16 2.49
CA ALA A 139 -1.99 16.62 1.11
C ALA A 139 -1.40 15.56 0.17
N PHE A 140 -0.35 14.85 0.59
CA PHE A 140 0.21 13.73 -0.15
C PHE A 140 -0.80 12.58 -0.32
N VAL A 141 -1.49 12.16 0.75
CA VAL A 141 -2.49 11.09 0.68
C VAL A 141 -3.65 11.48 -0.23
N LEU A 142 -4.15 12.72 -0.15
CA LEU A 142 -5.29 13.17 -0.96
C LEU A 142 -4.90 13.45 -2.41
N LEU A 143 -3.82 14.19 -2.65
CA LEU A 143 -3.47 14.65 -4.00
C LEU A 143 -2.67 13.60 -4.78
N VAL A 144 -1.63 13.04 -4.17
CA VAL A 144 -0.70 12.12 -4.86
C VAL A 144 -1.24 10.70 -4.86
N LEU A 145 -1.77 10.23 -3.73
CA LEU A 145 -2.38 8.90 -3.68
C LEU A 145 -3.87 8.91 -4.03
N GLY A 146 -4.63 9.98 -3.80
CA GLY A 146 -6.06 10.04 -4.13
C GLY A 146 -6.33 10.48 -5.56
N VAL A 147 -5.96 11.71 -5.88
CA VAL A 147 -6.37 12.39 -7.12
C VAL A 147 -5.54 11.95 -8.33
N LEU A 148 -4.22 11.84 -8.21
CA LEU A 148 -3.33 11.50 -9.33
C LEU A 148 -3.67 10.17 -10.02
N PRO A 149 -3.87 9.05 -9.31
CA PRO A 149 -4.13 7.75 -9.95
C PRO A 149 -5.48 7.77 -10.69
N VAL A 150 -6.49 8.39 -10.09
CA VAL A 150 -7.81 8.59 -10.68
C VAL A 150 -7.73 9.46 -11.93
N ARG A 151 -7.03 10.59 -11.86
CA ARG A 151 -6.86 11.49 -13.01
C ARG A 151 -6.15 10.82 -14.17
N VAL A 152 -5.07 10.08 -13.93
CA VAL A 152 -4.37 9.29 -14.96
C VAL A 152 -5.32 8.28 -15.58
N SER A 153 -6.11 7.58 -14.76
CA SER A 153 -7.01 6.52 -15.22
C SER A 153 -8.11 7.03 -16.16
N VAL A 154 -8.63 8.22 -15.88
CA VAL A 154 -9.69 8.90 -16.65
C VAL A 154 -9.09 9.61 -17.87
N ALA A 155 -8.04 10.41 -17.69
CA ALA A 155 -7.45 11.22 -18.75
C ALA A 155 -6.83 10.36 -19.87
N HIS A 156 -6.17 9.26 -19.52
CA HIS A 156 -5.58 8.35 -20.51
C HIS A 156 -6.53 7.25 -20.96
N ALA A 157 -7.81 7.27 -20.54
CA ALA A 157 -8.81 6.26 -20.86
C ALA A 157 -8.22 4.83 -20.77
N LEU A 158 -7.72 4.48 -19.58
CA LEU A 158 -7.08 3.18 -19.34
C LEU A 158 -8.08 2.02 -19.52
N PRO A 159 -7.68 0.87 -20.09
CA PRO A 159 -8.52 -0.34 -20.11
C PRO A 159 -8.94 -0.82 -18.71
N PRO A 160 -10.07 -1.53 -18.56
CA PRO A 160 -10.65 -1.84 -17.26
C PRO A 160 -9.70 -2.62 -16.33
N ALA A 161 -8.96 -3.62 -16.82
CA ALA A 161 -8.03 -4.40 -15.98
C ALA A 161 -6.81 -3.57 -15.55
N SER A 162 -6.27 -2.73 -16.45
CA SER A 162 -5.18 -1.82 -16.14
C SER A 162 -5.56 -0.76 -15.09
N ARG A 163 -6.78 -0.22 -15.16
CA ARG A 163 -7.33 0.69 -14.13
C ARG A 163 -7.44 0.00 -12.77
N PHE A 164 -7.92 -1.25 -12.78
CA PHE A 164 -8.10 -2.02 -11.56
C PHE A 164 -6.79 -2.25 -10.82
N ILE A 165 -5.71 -2.61 -11.54
CA ILE A 165 -4.37 -2.74 -10.94
C ILE A 165 -3.96 -1.45 -10.24
N LEU A 166 -4.10 -0.31 -10.91
CA LEU A 166 -3.67 0.99 -10.41
C LEU A 166 -4.45 1.43 -9.16
N ILE A 167 -5.76 1.17 -9.11
CA ILE A 167 -6.61 1.46 -7.94
C ILE A 167 -6.30 0.53 -6.76
N LEU A 168 -6.07 -0.77 -7.00
CA LEU A 168 -5.67 -1.69 -5.94
C LEU A 168 -4.32 -1.30 -5.33
N GLU A 169 -3.37 -0.92 -6.18
CA GLU A 169 -2.07 -0.43 -5.76
C GLU A 169 -2.14 0.89 -4.99
N GLN A 170 -3.00 1.81 -5.43
CA GLN A 170 -3.33 3.02 -4.70
C GLN A 170 -3.80 2.72 -3.27
N VAL A 171 -4.80 1.85 -3.09
CA VAL A 171 -5.33 1.49 -1.77
C VAL A 171 -4.23 0.85 -0.90
N ARG A 172 -3.42 -0.03 -1.49
CA ARG A 172 -2.30 -0.68 -0.81
C ARG A 172 -1.30 0.36 -0.26
N PHE A 173 -0.94 1.36 -1.05
CA PHE A 173 0.00 2.40 -0.62
C PHE A 173 -0.57 3.30 0.46
N VAL A 174 -1.85 3.69 0.38
CA VAL A 174 -2.53 4.47 1.43
C VAL A 174 -2.50 3.70 2.76
N MET A 175 -2.86 2.42 2.73
CA MET A 175 -2.86 1.58 3.94
C MET A 175 -1.45 1.46 4.55
N LYS A 176 -0.43 1.21 3.73
CA LYS A 176 0.96 1.08 4.21
C LYS A 176 1.51 2.40 4.76
N ALA A 177 1.26 3.52 4.08
CA ALA A 177 1.69 4.84 4.54
C ALA A 177 1.06 5.18 5.90
N HIS A 178 -0.25 4.96 6.05
CA HIS A 178 -0.96 5.22 7.30
C HIS A 178 -0.50 4.31 8.44
N ALA A 179 -0.33 3.00 8.18
CA ALA A 179 0.20 2.07 9.16
C ALA A 179 1.61 2.48 9.63
N PHE A 180 2.48 2.90 8.69
CA PHE A 180 3.83 3.36 9.00
C PHE A 180 3.84 4.60 9.90
N VAL A 181 3.06 5.64 9.57
CA VAL A 181 3.00 6.84 10.41
C VAL A 181 2.43 6.50 11.79
N ARG A 182 1.29 5.79 11.84
CA ARG A 182 0.62 5.42 13.10
C ARG A 182 1.53 4.63 14.04
N ASP A 183 2.30 3.68 13.52
CA ASP A 183 3.12 2.80 14.35
C ASP A 183 4.43 3.48 14.82
N ASN A 184 4.90 4.53 14.12
CA ASN A 184 6.15 5.24 14.46
C ASN A 184 5.93 6.51 15.28
N VAL A 185 4.80 7.22 15.14
CA VAL A 185 4.49 8.42 15.94
C VAL A 185 4.62 8.20 17.45
N PRO A 186 4.12 7.11 18.08
CA PRO A 186 4.27 6.92 19.53
C PRO A 186 5.68 6.53 19.99
N ARG A 187 6.61 6.23 19.06
CA ARG A 187 7.98 5.82 19.37
C ARG A 187 8.99 6.98 19.35
N VAL A 188 8.60 8.12 18.77
CA VAL A 188 9.36 9.37 18.78
C VAL A 188 9.07 10.12 20.08
#